data_AF-A0A1A8BXU6-F1
#
_entry.id   AF-A0A1A8BXU6-F1
#
_cell.length_a   1.000
_cell.length_b   1.000
_cell.length_c   1.000
_cell.angle_alpha   90.00
_cell.angle_beta   90.00
_cell.angle_gamma   90.00
#
_symmetry.space_group_name_H-M   'P 1'
#
loop_
_entity.id
_entity.type
_entity.pdbx_description
1 polymer ?
#
loop_
_entity_poly.entity_id
_entity_poly.type
_entity_poly.pdbx_seq_one_letter_code
_entity_poly.pdbx_strand_id
1 'polypeptide(L)'
;MPLVTRNIEPRHVCRQTLPSTIRSELECVTNISLANIIRQLGSLSKYAEDVFGELFVQAGAFATRVHTLGERVDRLQVKVTQLDPKEEEVSLQAITSRKAFHSSLTQDQELFTRPSLPVPIQDTYSTCNPPPPLNQLSAYREDGKEALKFYTDPSYFFDLWKEKML
;
A
#
# COMPACT_ATOMS: atom_id res chain seq x y z
N MET A 1 12.53 -10.55 1.07
CA MET A 1 12.51 -10.50 2.55
C MET A 1 11.13 -10.04 2.98
N PRO A 2 10.41 -10.74 3.88
CA PRO A 2 9.18 -10.19 4.45
C PRO A 2 9.58 -9.01 5.35
N LEU A 3 9.28 -7.79 4.90
CA LEU A 3 9.43 -6.60 5.73
C LEU A 3 8.41 -6.75 6.87
N VAL A 4 8.89 -6.82 8.11
CA VAL A 4 8.00 -6.87 9.27
C VAL A 4 7.28 -5.53 9.33
N THR A 5 6.00 -5.53 8.99
CA THR A 5 5.22 -4.29 8.84
C THR A 5 4.84 -3.69 10.19
N ARG A 6 4.60 -4.51 11.21
CA ARG A 6 3.97 -4.10 12.48
C ARG A 6 4.75 -4.65 13.67
N ASN A 7 5.67 -3.84 14.20
CA ASN A 7 6.52 -4.23 15.34
C ASN A 7 5.93 -3.72 16.67
N ILE A 8 5.53 -4.64 17.55
CA ILE A 8 5.02 -4.29 18.88
C ILE A 8 6.15 -3.73 19.74
N GLU A 9 5.94 -2.52 20.27
CA GLU A 9 6.90 -1.81 21.11
C GLU A 9 6.36 -1.57 22.53
N PRO A 10 7.20 -1.67 23.58
CA PRO A 10 8.63 -2.01 23.56
C PRO A 10 8.87 -3.51 23.40
N ARG A 11 9.85 -3.95 22.59
CA ARG A 11 10.17 -5.39 22.42
C ARG A 11 10.71 -6.06 23.69
N HIS A 12 11.37 -5.30 24.55
CA HIS A 12 11.96 -5.78 25.80
C HIS A 12 11.24 -5.16 27.00
N VAL A 13 10.52 -5.99 27.75
CA VAL A 13 9.69 -5.55 28.87
C VAL A 13 10.51 -5.34 30.15
N CYS A 14 11.52 -6.19 30.39
CA CYS A 14 12.20 -6.29 31.69
C CYS A 14 13.74 -6.15 31.62
N ARG A 15 14.31 -5.70 30.50
CA ARG A 15 15.78 -5.67 30.29
C ARG A 15 16.48 -4.36 30.67
N GLN A 16 15.84 -3.54 31.50
CA GLN A 16 16.40 -2.26 31.91
C GLN A 16 17.26 -2.43 33.16
N THR A 17 18.41 -1.75 33.20
CA THR A 17 19.27 -1.68 34.38
C THR A 17 18.60 -0.83 35.46
N LEU A 18 18.55 -1.32 36.69
CA LEU A 18 18.00 -0.59 37.82
C LEU A 18 19.02 0.43 38.37
N PRO A 19 18.57 1.62 38.79
CA PRO A 19 19.37 2.52 39.62
C PRO A 19 19.82 1.85 40.93
N SER A 20 21.09 2.05 41.30
CA SER A 20 21.69 1.49 42.52
C SER A 20 21.14 2.08 43.84
N THR A 21 20.27 3.08 43.76
CA THR A 21 19.67 3.79 44.90
C THR A 21 18.33 3.20 45.34
N ILE A 22 17.80 2.21 44.62
CA ILE A 22 16.48 1.63 44.89
C ILE A 22 16.56 0.64 46.06
N ARG A 23 15.64 0.79 47.03
CA ARG A 23 15.53 -0.14 48.17
C ARG A 23 14.78 -1.42 47.83
N SER A 24 13.72 -1.33 47.01
CA SER A 24 12.84 -2.44 46.64
C SER A 24 13.00 -2.74 45.13
N GLU A 25 14.06 -3.47 44.78
CA GLU A 25 14.39 -3.76 43.38
C GLU A 25 13.29 -4.56 42.67
N LEU A 26 12.71 -5.56 43.36
CA LEU A 26 11.67 -6.42 42.80
C LEU A 26 10.40 -5.63 42.46
N GLU A 27 9.98 -4.73 43.35
CA GLU A 27 8.81 -3.88 43.13
C GLU A 27 9.07 -2.91 41.96
N CYS A 28 10.27 -2.34 41.87
CA CYS A 28 10.65 -1.47 40.77
C CYS A 28 10.62 -2.20 39.42
N VAL A 29 11.24 -3.39 39.33
CA VAL A 29 11.22 -4.21 38.11
C VAL A 29 9.79 -4.60 37.74
N THR A 30 8.98 -5.00 38.72
CA THR A 30 7.58 -5.40 38.49
C THR A 30 6.78 -4.23 37.93
N ASN A 31 6.90 -3.04 38.51
CA ASN A 31 6.18 -1.86 38.06
C ASN A 31 6.64 -1.40 36.65
N ILE A 32 7.94 -1.39 36.38
CA ILE A 32 8.49 -1.09 35.03
C ILE A 32 7.97 -2.10 34.01
N SER A 33 7.95 -3.38 34.38
CA SER A 33 7.48 -4.46 33.51
C SER A 33 6.00 -4.31 33.19
N LEU A 34 5.16 -4.04 34.19
CA LEU A 34 3.73 -3.79 34.00
C LEU A 34 3.48 -2.55 33.14
N ALA A 35 4.20 -1.45 33.39
CA ALA A 35 4.11 -0.25 32.56
C ALA A 35 4.49 -0.55 31.09
N ASN A 36 5.55 -1.33 30.86
CA ASN A 36 5.96 -1.73 29.52
C ASN A 36 4.96 -2.68 28.84
N ILE A 37 4.29 -3.57 29.60
CA ILE A 37 3.19 -4.40 29.08
C ILE A 37 2.02 -3.51 28.64
N ILE A 38 1.64 -2.51 29.45
CA ILE A 38 0.58 -1.56 29.08
C ILE A 38 0.95 -0.81 27.79
N ARG A 39 2.22 -0.41 27.63
CA ARG A 39 2.72 0.21 26.39
C ARG A 39 2.65 -0.75 25.19
N GLN A 40 3.05 -2.02 25.38
CA GLN A 40 2.92 -3.05 24.34
C GLN A 40 1.46 -3.26 23.92
N LEU A 41 0.52 -3.27 24.86
CA LEU A 41 -0.91 -3.36 24.56
C LEU A 41 -1.39 -2.14 23.77
N GLY A 42 -0.92 -0.93 24.11
CA GLY A 42 -1.20 0.28 23.33
C GLY A 42 -0.67 0.19 21.89
N SER A 43 0.56 -0.31 21.72
CA SER A 43 1.16 -0.56 20.40
C SER A 43 0.37 -1.60 19.61
N LEU A 44 -0.05 -2.70 20.25
CA LEU A 44 -0.90 -3.73 19.66
C LEU A 44 -2.25 -3.16 19.20
N SER A 45 -2.90 -2.34 20.02
CA SER A 45 -4.17 -1.69 19.67
C SER A 45 -4.03 -0.79 18.43
N LYS A 46 -2.95 -0.01 18.32
CA LYS A 46 -2.65 0.79 17.12
C LYS A 46 -2.54 -0.10 15.87
N TYR A 47 -1.88 -1.25 15.96
CA TYR A 47 -1.75 -2.16 14.83
C TYR A 47 -3.04 -2.90 14.48
N ALA A 48 -3.88 -3.20 15.47
CA ALA A 48 -5.20 -3.75 15.23
C ALA A 48 -6.07 -2.74 14.46
N GLU A 49 -6.07 -1.47 14.88
CA GLU A 49 -6.75 -0.38 14.17
C GLU A 49 -6.30 -0.29 12.71
N ASP A 50 -4.99 -0.28 12.45
CA ASP A 50 -4.43 -0.19 11.11
C ASP A 50 -4.89 -1.35 10.21
N VAL A 51 -4.83 -2.60 10.71
CA VAL A 51 -5.31 -3.79 9.97
C VAL A 51 -6.81 -3.70 9.68
N PHE A 52 -7.63 -3.35 10.67
CA PHE A 52 -9.07 -3.24 10.46
C PHE A 52 -9.43 -2.04 9.58
N GLY A 53 -8.66 -0.95 9.62
CA GLY A 53 -8.81 0.21 8.75
C GLY A 53 -8.55 -0.16 7.29
N GLU A 54 -7.45 -0.86 7.00
CA GLU A 54 -7.15 -1.36 5.65
C GLU A 54 -8.28 -2.26 5.11
N LEU A 55 -8.76 -3.20 5.92
CA LEU A 55 -9.87 -4.08 5.56
C LEU A 55 -11.18 -3.31 5.33
N PHE A 56 -11.46 -2.31 6.18
CA PHE A 56 -12.65 -1.48 6.06
C PHE A 56 -12.66 -0.69 4.75
N VAL A 57 -11.53 -0.09 4.35
CA VAL A 57 -11.42 0.65 3.08
C VAL A 57 -11.70 -0.27 1.89
N GLN A 58 -11.11 -1.47 1.89
CA GLN A 58 -11.33 -2.45 0.81
C GLN A 58 -12.79 -2.93 0.78
N ALA A 59 -13.38 -3.22 1.93
CA ALA A 59 -14.78 -3.62 2.04
C ALA A 59 -15.73 -2.49 1.60
N GLY A 60 -15.43 -1.24 1.93
CA GLY A 60 -16.18 -0.07 1.48
C GLY A 60 -16.16 0.08 -0.04
N ALA A 61 -14.97 0.00 -0.66
CA ALA A 61 -14.84 0.05 -2.11
C ALA A 61 -15.60 -1.11 -2.80
N PHE A 62 -15.56 -2.30 -2.22
CA PHE A 62 -16.34 -3.44 -2.68
C PHE A 62 -17.85 -3.19 -2.57
N ALA A 63 -18.33 -2.67 -1.43
CA ALA A 63 -19.74 -2.38 -1.22
C ALA A 63 -20.29 -1.37 -2.25
N THR A 64 -19.54 -0.31 -2.56
CA THR A 64 -19.91 0.64 -3.63
C THR A 64 -20.04 -0.06 -4.97
N ARG A 65 -19.08 -0.92 -5.34
CA ARG A 65 -19.11 -1.68 -6.61
C ARG A 65 -20.31 -2.62 -6.68
N VAL A 66 -20.62 -3.33 -5.58
CA VAL A 66 -21.77 -4.22 -5.49
C VAL A 66 -23.07 -3.44 -5.65
N HIS A 67 -23.19 -2.30 -4.98
CA HIS A 67 -24.38 -1.45 -5.08
C HIS A 67 -24.60 -0.96 -6.53
N THR A 68 -23.58 -0.40 -7.17
CA THR A 68 -23.66 0.04 -8.57
C THR A 68 -23.98 -1.11 -9.52
N LEU A 69 -23.42 -2.30 -9.26
CA LEU A 69 -23.73 -3.48 -10.07
C LEU A 69 -25.17 -3.94 -9.87
N GLY A 70 -25.67 -3.94 -8.63
CA GLY A 70 -27.05 -4.28 -8.30
C GLY A 70 -28.06 -3.45 -9.07
N GLU A 71 -27.93 -2.11 -9.03
CA GLU A 71 -28.83 -1.24 -9.81
C GLU A 71 -28.77 -1.50 -11.31
N ARG A 72 -27.58 -1.83 -11.84
CA ARG A 72 -27.43 -2.17 -13.26
C ARG A 72 -28.12 -3.48 -13.59
N VAL A 73 -28.07 -4.47 -12.71
CA VAL A 73 -28.78 -5.75 -12.87
C VAL A 73 -30.28 -5.53 -12.86
N ASP A 74 -30.82 -4.75 -11.92
CA ASP A 74 -32.25 -4.47 -11.82
C ASP A 74 -32.77 -3.78 -13.09
N ARG A 75 -32.06 -2.73 -13.55
CA ARG A 75 -32.41 -2.03 -14.80
C ARG A 75 -32.31 -2.94 -16.02
N LEU A 76 -31.32 -3.83 -16.07
CA LEU A 76 -31.15 -4.78 -17.16
C LEU A 76 -32.27 -5.82 -17.16
N GLN A 77 -32.67 -6.33 -15.99
CA GLN A 77 -33.75 -7.30 -15.83
C GLN A 77 -35.07 -6.75 -16.40
N VAL A 78 -35.42 -5.50 -16.09
CA VAL A 78 -36.62 -4.85 -16.66
C VAL A 78 -36.53 -4.80 -18.18
N LYS A 79 -35.39 -4.35 -18.73
CA LYS A 79 -35.20 -4.24 -20.19
C LYS A 79 -35.30 -5.58 -20.89
N VAL A 80 -34.67 -6.63 -20.35
CA VAL A 80 -34.70 -7.98 -20.92
C VAL A 80 -36.11 -8.57 -20.89
N THR A 81 -36.88 -8.31 -19.83
CA THR A 81 -38.26 -8.79 -19.70
C THR A 81 -39.21 -8.11 -20.70
N GLN A 82 -38.89 -6.89 -21.13
CA GLN A 82 -39.69 -6.11 -22.09
C GLN A 82 -39.34 -6.39 -23.56
N LEU A 83 -38.36 -7.25 -23.84
CA LEU A 83 -38.00 -7.61 -25.23
C LEU A 83 -39.10 -8.46 -25.87
N ASP A 84 -39.64 -7.99 -27.00
CA ASP A 84 -40.52 -8.78 -27.84
C ASP A 84 -39.75 -9.30 -29.07
N PRO A 85 -39.46 -10.61 -29.16
CA PRO A 85 -38.73 -11.17 -30.29
C PRO A 85 -39.49 -11.10 -31.62
N LYS A 86 -40.80 -10.80 -31.62
CA LYS A 86 -41.57 -10.60 -32.86
C LYS A 86 -41.39 -9.21 -33.46
N GLU A 87 -41.00 -8.22 -32.65
CA GLU A 87 -40.76 -6.83 -33.08
C GLU A 87 -39.27 -6.51 -33.28
N GLU A 88 -38.36 -7.39 -32.88
CA GLU A 88 -36.92 -7.16 -32.96
C GLU A 88 -36.36 -7.42 -34.38
N GLU A 89 -36.10 -6.34 -35.13
CA GLU A 89 -35.49 -6.41 -36.46
C GLU A 89 -33.95 -6.43 -36.40
N VAL A 90 -33.32 -7.28 -37.23
CA VAL A 90 -31.85 -7.37 -37.35
C VAL A 90 -31.34 -6.45 -38.45
N SER A 91 -30.56 -5.43 -38.09
CA SER A 91 -29.97 -4.47 -39.04
C SER A 91 -28.52 -4.77 -39.38
N LEU A 92 -28.22 -4.93 -40.68
CA LEU A 92 -26.85 -5.07 -41.19
C LEU A 92 -26.00 -3.81 -40.97
N GLN A 93 -26.61 -2.65 -40.74
CA GLN A 93 -25.89 -1.41 -40.41
C GLN A 93 -25.10 -1.54 -39.10
N ALA A 94 -25.51 -2.44 -38.19
CA ALA A 94 -24.75 -2.71 -36.98
C ALA A 94 -23.36 -3.31 -37.26
N ILE A 95 -23.20 -4.01 -38.40
CA ILE A 95 -21.94 -4.65 -38.80
C ILE A 95 -20.96 -3.61 -39.39
N THR A 96 -21.47 -2.69 -40.20
CA THR A 96 -20.62 -1.74 -40.93
C THR A 96 -20.42 -0.41 -40.20
N SER A 97 -21.39 0.02 -39.39
CA SER A 97 -21.44 1.39 -38.86
C SER A 97 -21.30 1.48 -37.35
N ARG A 98 -21.36 0.36 -36.62
CA ARG A 98 -21.13 0.32 -35.17
C ARG A 98 -19.82 -0.40 -34.87
N LYS A 99 -19.08 0.10 -33.89
CA LYS A 99 -17.90 -0.60 -33.37
C LYS A 99 -18.35 -1.86 -32.65
N ALA A 100 -17.55 -2.91 -32.76
CA ALA A 100 -17.75 -4.14 -32.01
C ALA A 100 -17.67 -3.89 -30.49
N PHE A 101 -18.34 -4.73 -29.73
CA PHE A 101 -18.17 -4.76 -28.29
C PHE A 101 -16.72 -5.15 -27.94
N HIS A 102 -16.15 -4.45 -26.96
CA HIS A 102 -14.85 -4.79 -26.38
C HIS A 102 -14.97 -4.84 -24.86
N SER A 103 -14.40 -5.88 -24.27
CA SER A 103 -14.23 -5.99 -22.82
C SER A 103 -13.09 -5.12 -22.33
N SER A 104 -13.03 -4.88 -21.01
CA SER A 104 -11.84 -4.26 -20.40
C SER A 104 -10.62 -5.15 -20.60
N LEU A 105 -9.48 -4.55 -20.94
CA LEU A 105 -8.16 -5.19 -21.06
C LEU A 105 -7.14 -4.58 -20.09
N THR A 106 -7.62 -3.92 -19.03
CA THR A 106 -6.78 -3.31 -18.00
C THR A 106 -5.88 -4.36 -17.33
N GLN A 107 -4.58 -4.08 -17.28
CA GLN A 107 -3.58 -4.92 -16.62
C GLN A 107 -2.83 -4.09 -15.59
N ASP A 108 -2.82 -4.58 -14.35
CA ASP A 108 -2.06 -3.95 -13.27
C ASP A 108 -0.57 -4.28 -13.45
N GLN A 109 0.26 -3.23 -13.41
CA GLN A 109 1.72 -3.30 -13.56
C GLN A 109 2.37 -2.38 -12.51
N GLU A 110 3.69 -2.45 -12.36
CA GLU A 110 4.44 -1.58 -11.42
C GLU A 110 3.90 -1.64 -9.97
N LEU A 111 3.64 -2.84 -9.49
CA LEU A 111 3.01 -3.08 -8.17
C LEU A 111 3.83 -2.56 -6.98
N PHE A 112 5.14 -2.40 -7.15
CA PHE A 112 6.08 -1.99 -6.10
C PHE A 112 6.64 -0.59 -6.38
N THR A 113 5.79 0.41 -6.22
CA THR A 113 6.16 1.83 -6.36
C THR A 113 6.12 2.51 -4.99
N ARG A 114 6.70 3.71 -4.88
CA ARG A 114 6.65 4.46 -3.62
C ARG A 114 5.23 4.75 -3.13
N PRO A 115 4.25 5.10 -4.00
CA PRO A 115 2.86 5.29 -3.57
C PRO A 115 2.15 4.01 -3.13
N SER A 116 2.57 2.83 -3.60
CA SER A 116 1.99 1.55 -3.17
C SER A 116 2.56 1.03 -1.84
N LEU A 117 3.47 1.78 -1.21
CA LEU A 117 4.09 1.39 0.05
C LEU A 117 3.07 1.45 1.20
N PRO A 118 2.87 0.36 1.96
CA PRO A 118 2.00 0.37 3.13
C PRO A 118 2.48 1.38 4.18
N VAL A 119 1.53 2.05 4.85
CA VAL A 119 1.81 3.05 5.88
C VAL A 119 2.80 2.56 6.95
N PRO A 120 2.69 1.32 7.49
CA PRO A 120 3.63 0.87 8.51
C PRO A 120 5.08 0.73 8.00
N ILE A 121 5.26 0.40 6.71
CA ILE A 121 6.59 0.36 6.09
C ILE A 121 7.10 1.78 5.85
N GLN A 122 6.23 2.71 5.44
CA GLN A 122 6.58 4.12 5.27
C GLN A 122 7.03 4.76 6.59
N ASP A 123 6.34 4.47 7.70
CA ASP A 123 6.73 4.90 9.05
C ASP A 123 8.14 4.39 9.39
N THR A 124 8.38 3.09 9.19
CA THR A 124 9.69 2.48 9.43
C THR A 124 10.78 3.10 8.55
N TYR A 125 10.49 3.28 7.25
CA TYR A 125 11.41 3.90 6.29
C TYR A 125 11.81 5.33 6.71
N SER A 126 10.88 6.09 7.29
CA SER A 126 11.11 7.46 7.73
C SER A 126 12.05 7.56 8.94
N THR A 127 12.24 6.48 9.70
CA THR A 127 13.22 6.39 10.80
C THR A 127 14.62 6.01 10.33
N CYS A 128 14.77 5.54 9.09
CA CYS A 128 16.06 5.16 8.53
C CYS A 128 16.91 6.39 8.18
N ASN A 129 18.23 6.21 8.17
CA ASN A 129 19.15 7.27 7.78
C ASN A 129 18.96 7.61 6.30
N PRO A 130 18.72 8.88 5.94
CA PRO A 130 18.67 9.31 4.56
C PRO A 130 20.07 9.27 3.92
N PRO A 131 20.17 9.21 2.58
CA PRO A 131 21.45 9.34 1.91
C PRO A 131 22.04 10.75 2.13
N PRO A 132 23.37 10.91 1.96
CA PRO A 132 23.98 12.23 1.99
C PRO A 132 23.31 13.18 0.97
N PRO A 133 23.19 14.48 1.26
CA PRO A 133 22.44 15.44 0.44
C PRO A 133 23.21 15.86 -0.85
N LEU A 134 23.69 14.88 -1.61
CA LEU A 134 24.51 15.08 -2.82
C LEU A 134 23.77 15.84 -3.92
N ASN A 135 22.44 15.83 -3.94
CA ASN A 135 21.64 16.59 -4.90
C ASN A 135 21.92 18.09 -4.87
N GLN A 136 22.42 18.64 -3.76
CA GLN A 136 22.85 20.04 -3.67
C GLN A 136 24.06 20.33 -4.58
N LEU A 137 24.83 19.30 -4.94
CA LEU A 137 26.02 19.41 -5.78
C LEU A 137 25.72 19.22 -7.27
N SER A 138 24.50 18.78 -7.63
CA SER A 138 24.12 18.53 -9.03
C SER A 138 24.28 19.76 -9.91
N ALA A 139 24.08 20.97 -9.37
CA ALA A 139 24.21 22.23 -10.10
C ALA A 139 25.66 22.55 -10.55
N TYR A 140 26.66 21.91 -9.93
CA TYR A 140 28.08 22.13 -10.26
C TYR A 140 28.64 21.06 -11.20
N ARG A 141 27.80 20.13 -11.67
CA ARG A 141 28.22 19.04 -12.56
C ARG A 141 28.16 19.48 -14.02
N GLU A 142 29.23 19.20 -14.75
CA GLU A 142 29.32 19.50 -16.19
C GLU A 142 28.50 18.55 -17.07
N ASP A 143 28.25 17.32 -16.61
CA ASP A 143 27.54 16.29 -17.37
C ASP A 143 26.00 16.38 -17.27
N GLY A 144 25.47 17.33 -16.50
CA GLY A 144 24.03 17.55 -16.31
C GLY A 144 23.31 16.41 -15.58
N LYS A 145 24.05 15.44 -15.00
CA LYS A 145 23.46 14.30 -14.29
C LYS A 145 23.19 14.63 -12.82
N GLU A 146 22.20 13.99 -12.23
CA GLU A 146 21.94 14.08 -10.80
C GLU A 146 23.08 13.44 -9.99
N ALA A 147 23.70 14.21 -9.08
CA ALA A 147 24.82 13.73 -8.28
C ALA A 147 24.44 12.53 -7.39
N LEU A 148 23.20 12.48 -6.87
CA LEU A 148 22.76 11.38 -6.01
C LEU A 148 22.71 10.03 -6.75
N LYS A 149 22.46 10.02 -8.07
CA LYS A 149 22.45 8.78 -8.88
C LYS A 149 23.80 8.06 -8.90
N PHE A 150 24.90 8.77 -8.67
CA PHE A 150 26.23 8.17 -8.52
C PHE A 150 26.42 7.47 -7.17
N TYR A 151 25.57 7.76 -6.18
CA TYR A 151 25.55 7.10 -4.87
C TYR A 151 24.46 6.02 -4.81
N THR A 152 23.26 6.32 -5.31
CA THR A 152 22.12 5.39 -5.37
C THR A 152 21.21 5.75 -6.53
N ASP A 153 20.93 4.77 -7.40
CA ASP A 153 20.01 4.93 -8.53
C ASP A 153 18.99 3.78 -8.57
N PRO A 154 17.74 4.01 -8.14
CA PRO A 154 16.69 3.00 -8.18
C PRO A 154 16.30 2.55 -9.61
N SER A 155 16.53 3.36 -10.65
CA SER A 155 16.16 2.98 -12.03
C SER A 155 17.19 2.08 -12.70
N TYR A 156 18.40 2.00 -12.15
CA TYR A 156 19.55 1.29 -12.73
C TYR A 156 19.22 -0.13 -13.22
N PHE A 157 18.52 -0.93 -12.41
CA PHE A 157 18.18 -2.31 -12.77
C PHE A 157 17.25 -2.38 -13.98
N PHE A 158 16.25 -1.50 -14.04
CA PHE A 158 15.33 -1.46 -15.16
C PHE A 158 16.02 -0.94 -16.42
N ASP A 159 16.83 0.11 -16.31
CA ASP A 159 17.55 0.70 -17.44
C ASP A 159 18.52 -0.30 -18.07
N LEU A 160 19.30 -1.03 -17.26
CA LEU A 160 20.20 -2.08 -17.72
C LEU A 160 19.46 -3.26 -18.36
N TRP A 161 18.32 -3.66 -17.77
CA TRP A 161 17.48 -4.71 -18.35
C TRP A 161 16.93 -4.29 -19.70
N LYS A 162 16.42 -3.05 -19.80
CA LYS A 162 15.86 -2.48 -21.03
C LYS A 162 16.91 -2.42 -22.14
N GLU A 163 18.13 -1.96 -21.82
CA GLU A 163 19.25 -1.94 -22.78
C GLU A 163 19.58 -3.34 -23.30
N LYS A 164 19.55 -4.37 -22.44
CA LYS A 164 19.83 -5.75 -22.85
C LYS A 164 18.75 -6.36 -23.76
N MET A 165 17.51 -5.89 -23.66
CA MET A 165 16.38 -6.43 -24.41
C MET A 165 16.16 -5.75 -25.78
N LEU A 166 16.79 -4.58 -26.00
CA LEU A 166 16.74 -3.82 -27.25
C LEU A 166 17.98 -4.10 -28.11
#